data_AF-A0A556QRV3-F1
#
_entry.id   AF-A0A556QRV3-F1
#
_cell.length_a   1.000
_cell.length_b   1.000
_cell.length_c   1.000
_cell.angle_alpha   90.00
_cell.angle_beta   90.00
_cell.angle_gamma   90.00
#
_symmetry.space_group_name_H-M   'P 1'
#
loop_
_entity.id
_entity.type
_entity.pdbx_description
1 polymer ?
#
loop_
_entity_poly.entity_id
_entity_poly.type
_entity_poly.pdbx_seq_one_letter_code
_entity_poly.pdbx_strand_id
1 'polypeptide(L)'
;MDIDFEKFRHLDGCNVLVKPARPDDQNAVGLRGTIRVHELPTNQGIVKIEIVVSYPERSDMNGRPAHEEIIPLSHTDVMRLLNSEIGDTRVYEFTLDDGGRSVP
;
A
#
# COMPACT_ATOMS: atom_id res chain seq x y z
N MET A 1 9.44 -8.64 -16.02
CA MET A 1 9.02 -9.82 -15.24
C MET A 1 7.60 -9.54 -14.84
N ASP A 2 6.67 -10.29 -15.42
CA ASP A 2 5.25 -9.93 -15.50
C ASP A 2 4.50 -10.46 -14.27
N ILE A 3 3.68 -9.60 -13.67
CA ILE A 3 2.83 -9.90 -12.50
C ILE A 3 1.45 -10.29 -13.04
N ASP A 4 0.93 -11.45 -12.66
CA ASP A 4 -0.31 -12.01 -13.21
C ASP A 4 -1.56 -11.42 -12.55
N PHE A 5 -2.34 -10.59 -13.26
CA PHE A 5 -3.50 -9.87 -12.72
C PHE A 5 -4.49 -10.74 -11.95
N GLU A 6 -4.82 -11.93 -12.47
CA GLU A 6 -5.80 -12.80 -11.82
C GLU A 6 -5.30 -13.28 -10.46
N LYS A 7 -3.99 -13.46 -10.31
CA LYS A 7 -3.39 -13.85 -9.04
C LYS A 7 -3.42 -12.74 -8.00
N PHE A 8 -3.42 -11.47 -8.39
CA PHE A 8 -3.36 -10.35 -7.43
C PHE A 8 -4.66 -9.57 -7.29
N ARG A 9 -5.66 -9.84 -8.14
CA ARG A 9 -6.98 -9.20 -8.08
C ARG A 9 -7.64 -9.33 -6.70
N HIS A 10 -7.38 -10.41 -5.97
CA HIS A 10 -7.93 -10.61 -4.62
C HIS A 10 -7.36 -9.65 -3.57
N LEU A 11 -6.23 -8.99 -3.85
CA LEU A 11 -5.64 -7.97 -2.99
C LEU A 11 -6.33 -6.61 -3.14
N ASP A 12 -7.02 -6.36 -4.25
CA ASP A 12 -7.68 -5.09 -4.48
C ASP A 12 -8.73 -4.81 -3.40
N GLY A 13 -8.63 -3.65 -2.75
CA GLY A 13 -9.49 -3.28 -1.63
C GLY A 13 -9.12 -3.90 -0.28
N CYS A 14 -8.06 -4.72 -0.19
CA CYS A 14 -7.59 -5.26 1.08
C CYS A 14 -6.93 -4.18 1.94
N ASN A 15 -7.08 -4.30 3.25
CA ASN A 15 -6.49 -3.38 4.22
C ASN A 15 -5.01 -3.69 4.40
N VAL A 16 -4.20 -2.64 4.52
CA VAL A 16 -2.78 -2.76 4.81
C VAL A 16 -2.38 -1.83 5.95
N LEU A 17 -1.58 -2.36 6.86
CA LEU A 17 -0.94 -1.62 7.93
C LEU A 17 0.47 -1.24 7.48
N VAL A 18 0.67 0.04 7.23
CA VAL A 18 1.95 0.60 6.81
C VAL A 18 2.73 1.05 8.04
N LYS A 19 3.85 0.37 8.31
CA LYS A 19 4.77 0.67 9.41
C LYS A 19 5.98 1.44 8.88
N PRO A 20 6.46 2.48 9.56
CA PRO A 20 7.75 3.08 9.22
C PRO A 20 8.90 2.13 9.58
N ALA A 21 9.94 2.01 8.74
CA ALA A 21 11.11 1.17 9.05
C ALA A 21 11.91 1.70 10.25
N ARG A 22 11.90 3.01 10.48
CA ARG A 22 12.43 3.63 11.70
C ARG A 22 11.27 4.04 12.59
N PRO A 23 11.08 3.40 13.75
CA PRO A 23 10.23 3.96 14.78
C PRO A 23 10.95 5.19 15.34
N ASP A 24 10.75 6.34 14.72
CA ASP A 24 11.12 7.59 15.37
C ASP A 24 10.15 7.79 16.54
N ASP A 25 10.72 8.03 17.71
CA ASP A 25 10.12 7.88 19.01
C ASP A 25 8.80 8.67 19.12
N GLN A 26 7.79 8.05 19.73
CA GLN A 26 6.48 8.60 20.14
C GLN A 26 5.33 8.73 19.13
N ASN A 27 5.51 8.58 17.81
CA ASN A 27 4.38 8.76 16.85
C ASN A 27 4.28 7.71 15.72
N ALA A 28 4.93 6.55 15.85
CA ALA A 28 4.81 5.45 14.88
C ALA A 28 3.45 4.72 15.00
N VAL A 29 2.35 5.46 14.85
CA VAL A 29 1.03 4.88 14.61
C VAL A 29 1.10 4.28 13.21
N GLY A 30 1.01 2.95 13.11
CA GLY A 30 0.93 2.28 11.82
C GLY A 30 -0.19 2.91 10.99
N LEU A 31 0.16 3.44 9.82
CA LEU A 31 -0.78 4.10 8.94
C LEU A 31 -1.66 3.05 8.29
N ARG A 32 -2.96 3.34 8.19
CA ARG A 32 -3.91 2.45 7.52
C ARG A 32 -4.00 2.84 6.06
N GLY A 33 -3.74 1.89 5.19
CA GLY A 33 -3.92 2.03 3.76
C GLY A 33 -4.82 0.96 3.17
N THR A 34 -5.13 1.12 1.90
CA THR A 34 -5.84 0.13 1.07
C THR A 34 -4.97 -0.21 -0.13
N ILE A 35 -4.91 -1.49 -0.48
CA ILE A 35 -4.21 -1.95 -1.69
C ILE A 35 -5.11 -1.67 -2.91
N ARG A 36 -4.54 -1.07 -3.95
CA ARG A 36 -5.17 -0.90 -5.26
C ARG A 36 -4.39 -1.67 -6.32
N VAL A 37 -5.12 -2.40 -7.15
CA VAL A 37 -4.57 -3.23 -8.24
C VAL A 37 -5.14 -2.70 -9.56
N HIS A 38 -4.26 -2.16 -10.40
CA HIS A 38 -4.64 -1.64 -11.71
C HIS A 38 -4.16 -2.58 -12.80
N GLU A 39 -5.08 -2.93 -13.70
CA GLU A 39 -4.75 -3.56 -14.97
C GLU A 39 -4.29 -2.47 -15.95
N LEU A 40 -3.06 -2.56 -16.46
CA LEU A 40 -2.59 -1.63 -17.48
C LEU A 40 -3.13 -2.04 -18.86
N PRO A 41 -3.52 -1.10 -19.71
CA PRO A 41 -4.13 -1.37 -21.02
C PRO A 41 -3.17 -1.98 -22.05
N THR A 42 -1.90 -2.20 -21.70
CA THR A 42 -0.97 -2.93 -22.56
C THR A 42 -1.34 -4.42 -22.53
N ASN A 43 -1.46 -5.01 -23.71
CA ASN A 43 -1.83 -6.42 -24.01
C ASN A 43 -0.87 -7.49 -23.41
N GLN A 44 -0.11 -7.13 -22.39
CA GLN A 44 0.94 -7.87 -21.70
C GLN A 44 0.52 -8.30 -20.28
N GLY A 45 -0.70 -7.97 -19.83
CA GLY A 45 -1.17 -8.35 -18.50
C GLY A 45 -0.37 -7.69 -17.38
N ILE A 46 0.21 -6.50 -17.63
CA ILE A 46 1.04 -5.80 -16.64
C ILE A 46 0.12 -5.19 -15.59
N VAL A 47 0.39 -5.54 -14.34
CA VAL A 47 -0.37 -5.08 -13.19
C VAL A 47 0.44 -4.05 -12.44
N LYS A 48 -0.17 -2.90 -12.15
CA LYS A 48 0.38 -1.93 -11.20
C LYS A 48 -0.32 -2.14 -9.87
N ILE A 49 0.44 -2.43 -8.81
CA ILE A 49 -0.07 -2.54 -7.44
C ILE A 49 0.47 -1.36 -6.64
N GLU A 50 -0.41 -0.68 -5.92
CA GLU A 50 -0.07 0.47 -5.10
C GLU A 50 -0.83 0.42 -3.76
N ILE A 51 -0.24 1.01 -2.73
CA ILE A 51 -0.90 1.22 -1.44
C ILE A 51 -1.35 2.67 -1.38
N VAL A 52 -2.63 2.88 -1.08
CA VAL A 52 -3.18 4.22 -0.84
C VAL A 52 -3.36 4.41 0.65
N VAL A 53 -2.58 5.32 1.22
CA VAL A 53 -2.67 5.71 2.62
C VAL A 53 -3.48 7.00 2.71
N SER A 54 -4.61 6.97 3.42
CA SER A 54 -5.42 8.17 3.66
C SER A 54 -5.04 8.77 5.00
N TYR A 55 -4.53 10.00 4.99
CA TYR A 55 -4.24 10.73 6.21
C TYR A 55 -5.49 11.50 6.63
N PRO A 56 -6.03 11.24 7.84
CA PRO A 56 -6.99 12.14 8.44
C PRO A 56 -6.21 13.35 8.94
N GLU A 57 -5.85 14.31 8.07
CA GLU A 57 -5.62 15.64 8.61
C GLU A 57 -6.92 16.08 9.28
N ARG A 58 -6.78 16.75 10.42
CA ARG A 58 -7.87 17.33 11.21
C ARG A 58 -9.04 17.65 10.31
N SER A 59 -10.11 16.86 10.44
CA SER A 59 -11.29 16.96 9.59
C SER A 59 -11.62 18.42 9.36
N ASP A 60 -11.39 18.90 8.14
CA ASP A 60 -12.23 19.96 7.62
C ASP A 60 -13.66 19.44 7.81
N MET A 61 -14.58 20.30 8.25
CA MET A 61 -15.94 19.96 8.73
C MET A 61 -16.80 19.08 7.79
N ASN A 62 -16.27 18.67 6.62
CA ASN A 62 -16.88 17.89 5.57
C ASN A 62 -16.42 16.41 5.50
N GLY A 63 -15.56 15.92 6.40
CA GLY A 63 -15.27 14.48 6.55
C GLY A 63 -14.58 13.81 5.35
N ARG A 64 -13.90 14.57 4.50
CA ARG A 64 -13.08 14.04 3.40
C ARG A 64 -11.64 13.88 3.86
N PRO A 65 -10.91 12.81 3.46
CA PRO A 65 -9.47 12.74 3.70
C PRO A 65 -8.81 13.93 2.98
N ALA A 66 -8.02 14.71 3.72
CA ALA A 66 -7.37 15.89 3.18
C ALA A 66 -6.18 15.54 2.29
N HIS A 67 -5.53 14.39 2.54
CA HIS A 67 -4.36 13.95 1.83
C HIS A 67 -4.37 12.42 1.63
N GLU A 68 -4.13 12.00 0.39
CA GLU A 68 -3.85 10.60 0.05
C GLU A 68 -2.40 10.50 -0.41
N GLU A 69 -1.66 9.55 0.16
CA GLU A 69 -0.33 9.17 -0.31
C GLU A 69 -0.41 7.85 -1.06
N ILE A 70 0.17 7.82 -2.26
CA ILE A 70 0.22 6.63 -3.11
C ILE A 70 1.63 6.06 -3.06
N ILE A 71 1.78 4.85 -2.54
CA ILE A 71 3.04 4.13 -2.45
C ILE A 71 3.04 3.07 -3.57
N PRO A 72 3.77 3.27 -4.68
CA PRO A 72 3.89 2.27 -5.72
C PRO A 72 4.70 1.08 -5.22
N LEU A 73 4.22 -0.15 -5.43
CA LEU A 73 4.91 -1.36 -5.02
C LEU A 73 5.74 -1.94 -6.16
N SER A 74 7.00 -2.30 -5.87
CA SER A 74 7.79 -3.12 -6.78
C SER A 74 7.35 -4.59 -6.73
N HIS A 75 7.81 -5.40 -7.69
CA HIS A 75 7.58 -6.84 -7.66
C HIS A 75 8.03 -7.48 -6.33
N THR A 76 9.19 -7.07 -5.82
CA THR A 76 9.71 -7.57 -4.54
C THR A 76 8.81 -7.19 -3.37
N ASP A 77 8.27 -5.97 -3.38
CA ASP A 77 7.36 -5.47 -2.35
C ASP A 77 6.03 -6.23 -2.36
N VAL A 78 5.48 -6.48 -3.55
CA VAL A 78 4.27 -7.29 -3.72
C VAL A 78 4.47 -8.70 -3.19
N MET A 79 5.61 -9.33 -3.47
CA MET A 79 5.91 -10.67 -2.95
C MET A 79 6.09 -10.66 -1.42
N ARG A 80 6.67 -9.60 -0.85
CA ARG A 80 6.75 -9.43 0.62
C ARG A 80 5.36 -9.26 1.23
N LEU A 81 4.51 -8.44 0.59
CA LEU A 81 3.14 -8.16 1.02
C LEU A 81 2.29 -9.44 1.04
N LEU A 82 2.38 -10.28 0.01
CA LEU A 82 1.66 -11.56 0.00
C LEU A 82 2.05 -12.48 1.16
N ASN A 83 3.27 -12.38 1.66
CA ASN A 83 3.75 -13.19 2.79
C ASN A 83 3.53 -12.51 4.16
N SER A 84 2.94 -11.31 4.19
CA SER A 84 2.72 -10.53 5.42
C SER A 84 1.27 -10.47 5.87
N GLU A 85 0.42 -11.38 5.37
CA GLU A 85 -0.97 -11.51 5.83
C GLU A 85 -1.02 -11.83 7.33
N ILE A 86 -1.80 -11.06 8.08
CA ILE A 86 -2.02 -11.22 9.52
C ILE A 86 -3.32 -11.98 9.78
N GLY A 87 -3.18 -13.24 10.19
CA GLY A 87 -4.31 -14.10 10.54
C GLY A 87 -5.29 -14.29 9.38
N ASP A 88 -6.53 -14.68 9.68
CA ASP A 88 -7.56 -14.96 8.67
C ASP A 88 -8.33 -13.72 8.18
N THR A 89 -7.81 -12.51 8.42
CA THR A 89 -8.57 -11.26 8.22
C THR A 89 -8.24 -10.50 6.94
N ARG A 90 -7.39 -11.05 6.06
CA ARG A 90 -6.90 -10.38 4.83
C ARG A 90 -6.33 -8.98 5.09
N VAL A 91 -5.71 -8.81 6.26
CA VAL A 91 -4.99 -7.59 6.62
C VAL A 91 -3.52 -7.86 6.37
N TYR A 92 -2.87 -6.99 5.62
CA TYR A 92 -1.45 -7.15 5.27
C TYR A 92 -0.59 -6.16 6.06
N GLU A 93 0.67 -6.50 6.29
CA GLU A 93 1.67 -5.55 6.83
C GLU A 93 2.66 -5.12 5.77
N PHE A 94 2.93 -3.83 5.69
CA PHE A 94 3.96 -3.28 4.83
C PHE A 94 4.90 -2.40 5.64
N THR A 95 6.21 -2.59 5.49
CA THR A 95 7.20 -1.75 6.15
C THR A 95 7.86 -0.84 5.13
N LEU A 96 7.78 0.47 5.35
CA LEU A 96 8.43 1.47 4.49
C LEU A 96 9.93 1.47 4.77
N ASP A 97 10.71 0.80 3.93
CA ASP A 97 12.17 0.89 3.95
C ASP A 97 12.61 2.36 3.74
N ASP A 98 13.68 2.80 4.45
CA ASP A 98 14.24 4.17 4.47
C ASP A 98 14.69 4.73 3.08
N GLY A 99 14.42 3.98 2.00
CA GLY A 99 14.73 4.30 0.61
C GLY A 99 13.57 4.90 -0.19
N GLY A 100 12.40 5.14 0.40
CA GLY A 100 11.24 5.79 -0.25
C GLY A 100 11.44 7.27 -0.64
N ARG A 101 12.67 7.79 -0.63
CA ARG A 101 13.00 9.08 -1.24
C ARG A 101 13.09 8.92 -2.75
N SER A 102 12.04 9.33 -3.44
CA SER A 102 12.22 9.99 -4.74
C SER A 102 11.74 11.42 -4.59
N VAL A 103 12.68 12.35 -4.35
CA VAL A 103 12.65 13.71 -4.90
C VAL A 103 14.01 14.38 -4.62
N PRO A 104 14.52 15.23 -5.54
CA PRO A 104 13.82 15.90 -6.65
C PRO A 104 13.93 15.18 -7.99
#